data_AF-A0A2A5GK68-F1
#
_entry.id   AF-A0A2A5GK68-F1
#
_cell.length_a   1.000
_cell.length_b   1.000
_cell.length_c   1.000
_cell.angle_alpha   90.00
_cell.angle_beta   90.00
_cell.angle_gamma   90.00
#
_symmetry.space_group_name_H-M   'P 1'
#
loop_
_entity.id
_entity.type
_entity.pdbx_description
1 polymer ?
#
loop_
_entity_poly.entity_id
_entity_poly.type
_entity_poly.pdbx_seq_one_letter_code
_entity_poly.pdbx_strand_id
1 'polypeptide(L)'
;MKEEENLEKAFKNFQGSFDIEEPAGGHEQRFMEKLNAANQTVSFNTKKSLWKPLSIAASIILICTVSAGLFFNNATTIEARVAEISPEASQTEFYFANLINEQVKQLVSEGTPETQKIIDDTLNQLRKLETNYQVLEQDLLNGGNTKLILSAMINNFQTRIDLLQEVLSQVETIKNLKKYNDENFTI
;
A
#
# COMPACT_ATOMS: atom_id res chain seq x y z
N MET A 1 -45.11 40.23 -34.22
CA MET A 1 -46.17 40.57 -35.21
C MET A 1 -46.69 39.37 -35.99
N LYS A 2 -45.87 38.50 -36.61
CA LYS A 2 -46.39 37.35 -37.39
C LYS A 2 -47.12 36.23 -36.60
N GLU A 3 -46.83 36.07 -35.30
CA GLU A 3 -47.45 35.01 -34.48
C GLU A 3 -48.87 35.38 -34.01
N GLU A 4 -49.10 36.64 -33.66
CA GLU A 4 -50.42 37.14 -33.24
C GLU A 4 -51.43 37.07 -34.39
N GLU A 5 -51.01 37.41 -35.61
CA GLU A 5 -51.86 37.29 -36.82
C GLU A 5 -52.27 35.84 -37.11
N ASN A 6 -51.40 34.86 -36.83
CA ASN A 6 -51.70 33.45 -37.03
C ASN A 6 -52.69 32.92 -35.99
N LEU A 7 -52.54 33.34 -34.73
CA LEU A 7 -53.47 32.99 -33.66
C LEU A 7 -54.86 33.58 -33.92
N GLU A 8 -54.94 34.87 -34.28
CA GLU A 8 -56.22 35.51 -34.56
C GLU A 8 -56.93 34.87 -35.75
N LYS A 9 -56.17 34.49 -36.79
CA LYS A 9 -56.69 33.77 -37.94
C LYS A 9 -57.18 32.36 -37.59
N ALA A 10 -56.47 31.64 -36.71
CA ALA A 10 -56.90 30.35 -36.21
C ALA A 10 -58.21 30.46 -35.42
N PHE A 11 -58.30 31.41 -34.48
CA PHE A 11 -59.54 31.62 -33.69
C PHE A 11 -60.72 32.04 -34.56
N LYS A 12 -60.52 32.91 -35.55
CA LYS A 12 -61.57 33.27 -36.52
C LYS A 12 -62.09 32.06 -37.30
N ASN A 13 -61.21 31.14 -37.68
CA ASN A 13 -61.60 29.93 -38.40
C ASN A 13 -62.43 28.96 -37.55
N PHE A 14 -62.25 28.96 -36.23
CA PHE A 14 -63.02 28.13 -35.30
C PHE A 14 -64.26 28.85 -34.72
N GLN A 15 -64.43 30.14 -35.02
CA GLN A 15 -65.52 30.94 -34.48
C GLN A 15 -66.86 30.42 -35.02
N GLY A 16 -67.64 29.77 -34.14
CA GLY A 16 -68.92 29.14 -34.49
C GLY A 16 -68.86 27.65 -34.84
N SER A 17 -67.67 27.02 -34.81
CA SER A 17 -67.51 25.57 -35.00
C SER A 17 -67.29 24.80 -33.69
N PHE A 18 -67.34 25.50 -32.54
CA PHE A 18 -67.22 24.85 -31.24
C PHE A 18 -68.53 24.14 -30.92
N ASP A 19 -68.41 22.87 -30.53
CA ASP A 19 -69.52 22.12 -29.97
C ASP A 19 -69.86 22.71 -28.60
N ILE A 20 -71.06 23.27 -28.47
CA ILE A 20 -71.58 23.89 -27.24
C ILE A 20 -72.52 22.91 -26.52
N GLU A 21 -72.79 21.75 -27.10
CA GLU A 21 -73.68 20.75 -26.51
C GLU A 21 -73.02 20.09 -25.29
N GLU A 22 -73.84 19.82 -24.28
CA GLU A 22 -73.37 19.11 -23.09
C GLU A 22 -73.10 17.63 -23.43
N PRO A 23 -71.96 17.05 -23.00
CA PRO A 23 -71.69 15.65 -23.23
C PRO A 23 -72.80 14.75 -22.69
N ALA A 24 -73.08 13.64 -23.39
CA ALA A 24 -74.03 12.65 -22.90
C ALA A 24 -73.71 12.20 -21.47
N GLY A 25 -74.74 12.05 -20.65
CA GLY A 25 -74.63 11.65 -19.24
C GLY A 25 -73.62 10.52 -18.99
N GLY A 26 -72.85 10.66 -17.91
CA GLY A 26 -71.79 9.71 -17.55
C GLY A 26 -70.49 9.84 -18.36
N HIS A 27 -70.34 10.87 -19.20
CA HIS A 27 -69.09 11.14 -19.92
C HIS A 27 -67.90 11.31 -18.97
N GLU A 28 -68.05 12.07 -17.89
CA GLU A 28 -67.00 12.27 -16.89
C GLU A 28 -66.51 10.95 -16.29
N GLN A 29 -67.44 10.07 -15.92
CA GLN A 29 -67.09 8.77 -15.36
C GLN A 29 -66.32 7.90 -16.36
N ARG A 30 -66.79 7.81 -17.62
CA ARG A 30 -66.08 7.07 -18.69
C ARG A 30 -64.71 7.69 -18.99
N PHE A 31 -64.59 9.01 -18.95
CA PHE A 31 -63.33 9.72 -19.13
C PHE A 31 -62.36 9.40 -17.99
N MET A 32 -62.81 9.44 -16.73
CA MET A 32 -62.00 9.11 -15.56
C MET A 32 -61.58 7.64 -15.54
N GLU A 33 -62.46 6.72 -15.91
CA GLU A 33 -62.10 5.31 -16.08
C GLU A 33 -61.02 5.13 -17.14
N LYS A 34 -61.16 5.78 -18.30
CA LYS A 34 -60.16 5.69 -19.38
C LYS A 34 -58.83 6.35 -19.00
N LEU A 35 -58.87 7.48 -18.30
CA LEU A 35 -57.69 8.18 -17.77
C LEU A 35 -56.94 7.30 -16.77
N ASN A 36 -57.66 6.68 -15.84
CA ASN A 36 -57.08 5.78 -14.84
C ASN A 36 -56.58 4.48 -15.46
N ALA A 37 -57.25 3.95 -16.48
CA ALA A 37 -56.78 2.79 -17.23
C ALA A 37 -55.51 3.11 -18.06
N ALA A 38 -55.41 4.32 -18.62
CA ALA A 38 -54.23 4.76 -19.35
C ALA A 38 -53.04 5.11 -18.44
N ASN A 39 -53.30 5.59 -17.22
CA ASN A 39 -52.29 5.88 -16.20
C ASN A 39 -51.84 4.65 -15.39
N GLN A 40 -52.42 3.47 -15.66
CA GLN A 40 -51.78 2.21 -15.28
C GLN A 40 -50.59 1.99 -16.20
N THR A 41 -49.48 2.68 -15.91
CA THR A 41 -48.18 2.27 -16.40
C THR A 41 -48.00 0.80 -16.04
N VAL A 42 -47.87 -0.07 -17.04
CA VAL A 42 -47.34 -1.43 -16.82
C VAL A 42 -46.01 -1.27 -16.09
N SER A 43 -46.05 -1.43 -14.77
CA SER A 43 -44.86 -1.47 -13.95
C SER A 43 -44.12 -2.74 -14.36
N PHE A 44 -43.21 -2.62 -15.33
CA PHE A 44 -42.16 -3.59 -15.49
C PHE A 44 -41.37 -3.58 -14.19
N ASN A 45 -41.68 -4.55 -13.33
CA ASN A 45 -40.98 -4.82 -12.10
C ASN A 45 -39.60 -5.38 -12.46
N THR A 46 -38.78 -4.55 -13.11
CA THR A 46 -37.37 -4.81 -13.32
C THR A 46 -36.73 -4.60 -11.97
N LYS A 47 -36.43 -5.70 -11.29
CA LYS A 47 -35.52 -5.67 -10.14
C LYS A 47 -34.25 -4.95 -10.61
N LYS A 48 -34.11 -3.65 -10.29
CA LYS A 48 -32.90 -2.91 -10.63
C LYS A 48 -31.76 -3.60 -9.90
N SER A 49 -30.90 -4.29 -10.65
CA SER A 49 -29.75 -4.99 -10.11
C SER A 49 -28.80 -3.97 -9.50
N LEU A 50 -28.83 -3.88 -8.17
CA LEU A 50 -27.93 -3.04 -7.36
C LEU A 50 -26.46 -3.45 -7.50
N TRP A 51 -26.16 -4.52 -8.24
CA TRP A 51 -24.81 -5.03 -8.46
C TRP A 51 -24.04 -4.20 -9.50
N LYS A 52 -24.74 -3.62 -10.49
CA LYS A 52 -24.10 -2.79 -11.52
C LYS A 52 -23.50 -1.47 -10.98
N PRO A 53 -24.19 -0.67 -10.14
CA PRO A 53 -23.56 0.50 -9.53
C PRO A 53 -22.51 0.13 -8.47
N LEU A 54 -22.66 -1.01 -7.80
CA LEU A 54 -21.70 -1.47 -6.79
C LEU A 54 -20.34 -1.84 -7.40
N SER A 55 -20.31 -2.50 -8.57
CA SER A 55 -19.05 -2.82 -9.26
C SER A 55 -18.30 -1.57 -9.73
N ILE A 56 -19.03 -0.51 -10.08
CA ILE A 56 -18.45 0.77 -10.52
C ILE A 56 -17.87 1.55 -9.34
N ALA A 57 -18.57 1.60 -8.20
CA ALA A 57 -18.04 2.21 -6.99
C ALA A 57 -16.79 1.47 -6.49
N ALA A 58 -16.80 0.13 -6.53
CA ALA A 58 -15.64 -0.68 -6.14
C ALA A 58 -14.43 -0.45 -7.04
N SER A 59 -14.61 -0.30 -8.36
CA SER A 59 -13.49 -0.01 -9.26
C SER A 59 -12.92 1.38 -9.04
N ILE A 60 -13.76 2.38 -8.79
CA ILE A 60 -13.31 3.75 -8.46
C ILE A 60 -12.57 3.75 -7.13
N ILE A 61 -13.09 3.10 -6.09
CA ILE A 61 -12.43 2.99 -4.79
C ILE A 61 -11.08 2.28 -4.94
N LEU A 62 -11.01 1.19 -5.71
CA LEU A 62 -9.77 0.46 -5.94
C LEU A 62 -8.74 1.33 -6.67
N ILE A 63 -9.16 2.04 -7.73
CA ILE A 63 -8.27 2.98 -8.45
C ILE A 63 -7.82 4.09 -7.51
N CYS A 64 -8.72 4.74 -6.77
CA CYS A 64 -8.38 5.78 -5.81
C CYS A 64 -7.44 5.27 -4.71
N THR A 65 -7.63 4.04 -4.23
CA THR A 65 -6.78 3.43 -3.19
C THR A 65 -5.39 3.13 -3.74
N VAL A 66 -5.28 2.57 -4.95
CA VAL A 66 -4.00 2.32 -5.61
C VAL A 66 -3.29 3.63 -5.94
N SER A 67 -4.00 4.61 -6.52
CA SER A 67 -3.47 5.93 -6.85
C SER A 67 -3.03 6.71 -5.60
N ALA A 68 -3.82 6.67 -4.53
CA ALA A 68 -3.44 7.24 -3.24
C ALA A 68 -2.21 6.53 -2.67
N GLY A 69 -2.16 5.20 -2.72
CA GLY A 69 -0.99 4.42 -2.33
C GLY A 69 0.26 4.89 -3.07
N LEU A 70 0.23 4.96 -4.40
CA LEU A 70 1.38 5.43 -5.19
C LEU A 70 1.73 6.90 -4.92
N PHE A 71 0.74 7.77 -4.71
CA PHE A 71 0.97 9.19 -4.47
C PHE A 71 1.53 9.48 -3.06
N PHE A 72 1.05 8.77 -2.04
CA PHE A 72 1.50 8.93 -0.66
C PHE A 72 2.79 8.15 -0.35
N ASN A 73 3.18 7.16 -1.17
CA ASN A 73 4.46 6.46 -1.04
C ASN A 73 5.66 7.19 -1.69
N ASN A 74 5.50 8.45 -2.13
CA ASN A 74 6.60 9.25 -2.70
C ASN A 74 7.57 9.84 -1.65
N ALA A 75 7.56 9.36 -0.41
CA ALA A 75 8.61 9.71 0.53
C ALA A 75 9.90 9.02 0.08
N THR A 76 10.89 9.79 -0.40
CA THR A 76 12.23 9.27 -0.68
C THR A 76 12.76 8.61 0.59
N THR A 77 13.10 7.32 0.50
CA THR A 77 13.63 6.57 1.65
C THR A 77 14.96 7.18 2.09
N ILE A 78 15.36 6.90 3.32
CA ILE A 78 16.67 7.32 3.85
C ILE A 78 17.77 6.77 2.95
N GLU A 79 17.68 5.51 2.52
CA GLU A 79 18.64 4.90 1.60
C GLU A 79 18.70 5.65 0.26
N ALA A 80 17.54 6.05 -0.30
CA ALA A 80 17.50 6.80 -1.54
C ALA A 80 18.18 8.17 -1.41
N ARG A 81 17.97 8.87 -0.29
CA ARG A 81 18.63 10.16 -0.04
C ARG A 81 20.12 10.01 0.25
N VAL A 82 20.54 8.94 0.92
CA VAL A 82 21.96 8.61 1.12
C VAL A 82 22.62 8.31 -0.22
N ALA A 83 21.96 7.57 -1.12
CA ALA A 83 22.44 7.27 -2.46
C ALA A 83 22.61 8.53 -3.34
N GLU A 84 21.78 9.55 -3.15
CA GLU A 84 21.95 10.85 -3.83
C GLU A 84 23.23 11.58 -3.37
N ILE A 85 23.63 11.43 -2.10
CA ILE A 85 24.84 12.06 -1.54
C ILE A 85 26.09 11.23 -1.85
N SER A 86 26.02 9.91 -1.68
CA SER A 86 27.10 8.97 -1.96
C SER A 86 26.55 7.66 -2.52
N PRO A 87 26.55 7.52 -3.85
CA PRO A 87 26.17 6.28 -4.53
C PRO A 87 27.03 5.09 -4.09
N GLU A 88 28.32 5.32 -3.84
CA GLU A 88 29.26 4.29 -3.39
C GLU A 88 28.91 3.78 -1.99
N ALA A 89 28.49 4.67 -1.08
CA ALA A 89 28.06 4.29 0.25
C ALA A 89 26.82 3.39 0.22
N SER A 90 25.84 3.72 -0.62
CA SER A 90 24.63 2.92 -0.81
C SER A 90 24.91 1.55 -1.42
N GLN A 91 25.81 1.46 -2.42
CA GLN A 91 26.24 0.17 -2.96
C GLN A 91 26.96 -0.68 -1.91
N THR A 92 27.80 -0.04 -1.10
CA THR A 92 28.56 -0.68 -0.03
C THR A 92 27.62 -1.24 1.04
N GLU A 93 26.62 -0.45 1.44
CA GLU A 93 25.55 -0.87 2.35
C GLU A 93 24.81 -2.10 1.83
N PHE A 94 24.35 -2.08 0.58
CA PHE A 94 23.64 -3.21 -0.02
C PHE A 94 24.47 -4.50 0.03
N TYR A 95 25.76 -4.43 -0.31
CA TYR A 95 26.63 -5.59 -0.28
C TYR A 95 26.87 -6.10 1.15
N PHE A 96 27.29 -5.22 2.07
CA PHE A 96 27.66 -5.65 3.41
C PHE A 96 26.47 -6.01 4.29
N ALA A 97 25.32 -5.36 4.14
CA ALA A 97 24.10 -5.74 4.84
C ALA A 97 23.69 -7.18 4.50
N ASN A 98 23.77 -7.56 3.22
CA ASN A 98 23.49 -8.92 2.79
C ASN A 98 24.49 -9.93 3.38
N LEU A 99 25.80 -9.62 3.30
CA LEU A 99 26.85 -10.47 3.88
C LEU A 99 26.70 -10.66 5.40
N ILE A 100 26.39 -9.58 6.13
CA ILE A 100 26.16 -9.63 7.57
C ILE A 100 24.92 -10.47 7.88
N ASN A 101 23.84 -10.29 7.13
CA ASN A 101 22.63 -11.10 7.30
C ASN A 101 22.88 -12.59 7.08
N GLU A 102 23.69 -12.95 6.09
CA GLU A 102 24.09 -14.33 5.85
C GLU A 102 24.90 -14.90 7.02
N GLN A 103 25.92 -14.17 7.48
CA GLN A 103 26.74 -14.59 8.62
C GLN A 103 25.95 -14.67 9.93
N VAL A 104 24.98 -13.78 10.16
CA VAL A 104 24.06 -13.86 11.31
C VAL A 104 23.22 -15.13 11.24
N LYS A 105 22.68 -15.47 10.08
CA LYS A 105 21.94 -16.73 9.91
C LYS A 105 22.82 -17.95 10.18
N GLN A 106 24.05 -17.94 9.67
CA GLN A 106 25.02 -18.98 9.95
C GLN A 106 25.27 -19.10 11.47
N LEU A 107 25.60 -17.99 12.13
CA LEU A 107 25.87 -17.98 13.57
C LEU A 107 24.69 -18.53 14.39
N VAL A 108 23.46 -18.12 14.08
CA VAL A 108 22.25 -18.61 14.76
C VAL A 108 22.04 -20.10 14.51
N SER A 109 22.34 -20.60 13.30
CA SER A 109 22.21 -22.02 12.99
C SER A 109 23.20 -22.92 13.74
N GLU A 110 24.30 -22.36 14.24
CA GLU A 110 25.30 -23.05 15.06
C GLU A 110 24.93 -23.12 16.56
N GLY A 111 23.73 -22.66 16.93
CA GLY A 111 23.26 -22.61 18.31
C GLY A 111 23.16 -23.98 19.00
N THR A 112 23.80 -24.10 20.17
CA THR A 112 23.65 -25.20 21.13
C THR A 112 23.49 -24.63 22.54
N PRO A 113 23.08 -25.43 23.55
CA PRO A 113 22.95 -24.94 24.93
C PRO A 113 24.23 -24.28 25.48
N GLU A 114 25.40 -24.74 25.05
CA GLU A 114 26.71 -24.24 25.46
C GLU A 114 27.11 -22.94 24.76
N THR A 115 26.65 -22.72 23.52
CA THR A 115 26.99 -21.56 22.69
C THR A 115 25.91 -20.47 22.72
N GLN A 116 24.72 -20.77 23.23
CA GLN A 116 23.57 -19.86 23.20
C GLN A 116 23.88 -18.49 23.81
N LYS A 117 24.56 -18.47 24.97
CA LYS A 117 24.88 -17.22 25.66
C LYS A 117 25.74 -16.28 24.82
N ILE A 118 26.84 -16.80 24.23
CA ILE A 118 27.73 -15.97 23.42
C ILE A 118 27.04 -15.51 22.13
N ILE A 119 26.17 -16.35 21.54
CA ILE A 119 25.38 -15.97 20.36
C ILE A 119 24.41 -14.83 20.72
N ASP A 120 23.66 -14.94 21.81
CA ASP A 120 22.71 -13.91 22.24
C ASP A 120 23.39 -12.57 22.55
N ASP A 121 24.51 -12.61 23.26
CA ASP A 121 25.33 -11.43 23.55
C ASP A 121 25.84 -10.78 22.26
N THR A 122 26.21 -11.58 21.27
CA THR A 122 26.67 -11.11 19.95
C THR A 122 25.54 -10.44 19.17
N LEU A 123 24.36 -11.05 19.12
CA LEU A 123 23.19 -10.45 18.45
C LEU A 123 22.81 -9.10 19.09
N ASN A 124 22.95 -8.98 20.41
CA ASN A 124 22.73 -7.73 21.11
C ASN A 124 23.76 -6.65 20.75
N GLN A 125 25.04 -7.02 20.60
CA GLN A 125 26.09 -6.10 20.15
C GLN A 125 25.88 -5.66 18.70
N LEU A 126 25.50 -6.59 17.81
CA LEU A 126 25.19 -6.28 16.41
C LEU A 126 24.02 -5.28 16.30
N ARG A 127 22.99 -5.40 17.15
CA ARG A 127 21.88 -4.44 17.20
C ARG A 127 22.33 -3.03 17.60
N LYS A 128 23.29 -2.92 18.53
CA LYS A 128 23.87 -1.62 18.90
C LYS A 128 24.66 -1.01 17.74
N LEU A 129 25.46 -1.83 17.05
CA LEU A 129 26.20 -1.38 15.87
C LEU A 129 25.27 -0.94 14.73
N GLU A 130 24.20 -1.68 14.48
CA GLU A 130 23.14 -1.29 13.52
C GLU A 130 22.52 0.06 13.90
N THR A 131 22.16 0.26 15.17
CA THR A 131 21.61 1.54 15.64
C THR A 131 22.59 2.69 15.42
N ASN A 132 23.89 2.47 15.68
CA ASN A 132 24.93 3.47 15.42
C ASN A 132 25.06 3.78 13.92
N TYR A 133 24.88 2.79 13.05
CA TYR A 133 24.91 3.00 11.60
C TYR A 133 23.78 3.93 11.15
N GLN A 134 22.55 3.70 11.64
CA GLN A 134 21.39 4.55 11.33
C GLN A 134 21.60 6.01 11.78
N VAL A 135 22.29 6.23 12.90
CA VAL A 135 22.68 7.58 13.33
C VAL A 135 23.64 8.22 12.32
N LEU A 136 24.63 7.47 11.81
CA LEU A 136 25.57 7.97 10.80
C LEU A 136 24.86 8.34 9.49
N GLU A 137 23.84 7.58 9.08
CA GLU A 137 23.00 7.96 7.92
C GLU A 137 22.31 9.30 8.15
N GLN A 138 21.75 9.52 9.35
CA GLN A 138 21.14 10.81 9.68
C GLN A 138 22.16 11.94 9.66
N ASP A 139 23.34 11.73 10.25
CA ASP A 139 24.41 12.73 10.27
C ASP A 139 24.88 13.08 8.84
N LEU A 140 24.91 12.09 7.95
CA LEU A 140 25.24 12.28 6.54
C LEU A 140 24.18 13.16 5.85
N LEU A 141 22.90 12.85 6.07
CA LEU A 141 21.77 13.61 5.53
C LEU A 141 21.67 15.03 6.08
N ASN A 142 22.09 15.23 7.33
CA ASN A 142 22.09 16.53 8.00
C ASN A 142 23.27 17.43 7.58
N GLY A 143 24.13 16.96 6.65
CA GLY A 143 25.24 17.75 6.12
C GLY A 143 26.46 17.81 7.03
N GLY A 144 26.68 16.80 7.87
CA GLY A 144 27.92 16.66 8.63
C GLY A 144 29.14 16.43 7.74
N ASN A 145 30.33 16.22 8.33
CA ASN A 145 31.55 15.98 7.54
C ASN A 145 31.46 14.64 6.79
N THR A 146 31.06 14.69 5.52
CA THR A 146 30.81 13.53 4.66
C THR A 146 31.95 12.51 4.70
N LYS A 147 33.20 12.95 4.56
CA LYS A 147 34.36 12.03 4.54
C LYS A 147 34.52 11.28 5.86
N LEU A 148 34.37 11.98 6.99
CA LEU A 148 34.47 11.36 8.31
C LEU A 148 33.29 10.41 8.57
N ILE A 149 32.08 10.81 8.19
CA ILE A 149 30.88 10.00 8.38
C ILE A 149 30.93 8.73 7.54
N LEU A 150 31.28 8.83 6.26
CA LEU A 150 31.46 7.66 5.38
C LEU A 150 32.53 6.71 5.92
N SER A 151 33.65 7.25 6.44
CA SER A 151 34.68 6.43 7.09
C SER A 151 34.14 5.71 8.33
N ALA A 152 33.29 6.36 9.13
CA ALA A 152 32.65 5.75 10.30
C ALA A 152 31.63 4.68 9.90
N MET A 153 30.88 4.87 8.81
CA MET A 153 29.95 3.88 8.27
C MET A 153 30.69 2.62 7.80
N ILE A 154 31.80 2.78 7.09
CA ILE A 154 32.66 1.66 6.68
C ILE A 154 33.21 0.92 7.91
N ASN A 155 33.73 1.66 8.89
CA ASN A 155 34.26 1.07 10.12
C ASN A 155 33.20 0.30 10.92
N ASN A 156 31.94 0.77 10.91
CA ASN A 156 30.83 0.06 11.53
C ASN A 156 30.60 -1.31 10.89
N PHE A 157 30.56 -1.38 9.56
CA PHE A 157 30.45 -2.66 8.85
C PHE A 157 31.61 -3.60 9.16
N GLN A 158 32.85 -3.10 9.12
CA GLN A 158 34.04 -3.87 9.46
C GLN A 158 33.94 -4.44 10.87
N THR A 159 33.56 -3.60 11.85
CA THR A 159 33.38 -4.03 13.25
C THR A 159 32.35 -5.15 13.39
N ARG A 160 31.23 -5.09 12.65
CA ARG A 160 30.20 -6.14 12.67
C ARG A 160 30.70 -7.45 12.07
N ILE A 161 31.45 -7.36 10.97
CA ILE A 161 32.03 -8.53 10.29
C ILE A 161 33.08 -9.19 11.18
N ASP A 162 34.00 -8.41 11.76
CA ASP A 162 35.05 -8.92 12.64
C ASP A 162 34.44 -9.62 13.86
N LEU A 163 33.42 -9.01 14.48
CA LEU A 163 32.70 -9.60 15.60
C LEU A 163 32.04 -10.94 15.21
N LEU A 164 31.39 -11.01 14.05
CA LEU A 164 30.76 -12.24 13.56
C LEU A 164 31.78 -13.34 13.32
N GLN A 165 32.90 -13.02 12.68
CA GLN A 165 33.98 -13.97 12.41
C GLN A 165 34.61 -14.50 13.70
N GLU A 166 34.89 -13.61 14.65
CA GLU A 166 35.46 -13.99 15.95
C GLU A 166 34.52 -14.95 16.69
N VAL A 167 33.23 -14.63 16.75
CA VAL A 167 32.25 -15.43 17.50
C VAL A 167 31.99 -16.76 16.80
N LEU A 168 31.89 -16.80 15.46
CA LEU A 168 31.78 -18.06 14.71
C LEU A 168 32.94 -19.00 15.02
N SER A 169 34.17 -18.47 15.06
CA SER A 169 35.36 -19.26 15.43
C SER A 169 35.31 -19.77 16.87
N GLN A 170 34.84 -18.95 17.81
CA GLN A 170 34.66 -19.36 19.21
C GLN A 170 33.58 -20.46 19.34
N VAL A 171 32.47 -20.32 18.63
CA VAL A 171 31.37 -21.30 18.60
C VAL A 171 31.87 -22.65 18.06
N GLU A 172 32.62 -22.64 16.95
CA GLU A 172 33.23 -23.85 16.40
C GLU A 172 34.19 -24.52 17.39
N THR A 173 35.03 -23.72 18.07
CA THR A 173 35.95 -24.21 19.10
C THR A 173 35.21 -24.91 20.24
N ILE A 174 34.15 -24.29 20.77
CA ILE A 174 33.33 -24.85 21.86
C ILE A 174 32.70 -26.18 21.44
N LYS A 175 32.15 -26.25 20.23
CA LYS A 175 31.53 -27.47 19.69
C LYS A 175 32.53 -28.61 19.54
N ASN A 176 33.73 -28.31 19.03
CA ASN A 176 34.78 -29.31 18.86
C ASN A 176 35.28 -29.86 20.21
N LEU A 177 35.46 -29.00 21.22
CA LEU A 177 35.85 -29.43 22.57
C LEU A 177 34.83 -30.39 23.19
N LYS A 178 33.53 -30.18 22.99
CA LYS A 178 32.49 -31.10 23.47
C LYS A 178 32.59 -32.48 22.82
N LYS A 179 32.78 -32.52 21.50
CA LYS A 179 32.89 -33.78 20.75
C LYS A 179 34.04 -34.66 21.28
N TYR A 180 35.19 -34.07 21.57
CA TYR A 180 36.32 -34.80 22.16
C TYR A 180 36.03 -35.35 23.55
N ASN A 181 35.27 -34.62 24.38
CA ASN A 181 34.89 -35.11 25.70
C ASN A 181 33.92 -36.29 25.57
N ASP A 182 32.88 -36.19 24.75
CA ASP A 182 31.86 -37.24 24.59
C ASP A 182 32.46 -38.57 24.04
N GLU A 183 33.44 -38.51 23.14
CA GLU A 183 34.14 -39.69 22.61
C GLU A 183 35.01 -40.41 23.66
N ASN A 184 35.58 -39.69 24.63
CA ASN A 184 36.43 -40.26 25.67
C ASN A 184 35.63 -40.89 26.85
N PHE A 185 34.33 -40.61 26.97
CA PHE A 185 33.47 -41.17 28.02
C PHE A 185 32.71 -42.44 27.61
N THR A 186 32.88 -42.93 26.38
CA THR A 186 32.28 -44.19 25.93
C THR A 186 33.24 -45.35 26.17
N ILE A 187 33.39 -45.79 27.43
CA ILE A 187 34.13 -47.00 27.83
C ILE A 187 33.19 -47.95 28.58
#